data_AF-A0A0B2UHT6-F1
#
_entry.id   AF-A0A0B2UHT6-F1
#
_cell.length_a   1.000
_cell.length_b   1.000
_cell.length_c   1.000
_cell.angle_alpha   90.00
_cell.angle_beta   90.00
_cell.angle_gamma   90.00
#
_symmetry.space_group_name_H-M   'P 1'
#
loop_
_entity.id
_entity.type
_entity.pdbx_description
1 polymer ?
#
loop_
_entity_poly.entity_id
_entity_poly.type
_entity_poly.pdbx_seq_one_letter_code
_entity_poly.pdbx_strand_id
1 'polypeptide(L)'
;MKQRRKNGPEWPHNESSTSWLSWSIIGEYIRSLIDRSAILARIKDKFSPPCRIRRQIIDSFLGILVWYLLVMMDLFPPDIFSVLTFTLISIEQLIIWISLYPAGLKLNSPLNSALSNFFLYHIYLWQTYLSVLSAWLGPTVLALSCVMGLSMFLATLSDLISLLTVHMFCFHVYSTRFVVLL
;
A
#
# COMPACT_ATOMS: atom_id res chain seq x y z
N MET A 1 -58.25 22.07 -2.00
CA MET A 1 -57.88 21.76 -0.60
C MET A 1 -57.06 20.46 -0.62
N LYS A 2 -55.73 20.55 -0.58
CA LYS A 2 -54.84 20.32 0.58
C LYS A 2 -54.48 18.83 0.81
N GLN A 3 -53.27 18.46 0.33
CA GLN A 3 -52.19 17.71 1.02
C GLN A 3 -52.58 16.60 2.03
N ARG A 4 -52.06 15.37 2.01
CA ARG A 4 -50.62 15.02 2.12
C ARG A 4 -50.32 13.56 1.74
N ARG A 5 -49.27 13.40 0.92
CA ARG A 5 -48.38 12.23 0.89
C ARG A 5 -47.68 12.10 2.25
N LYS A 6 -47.53 10.86 2.74
CA LYS A 6 -46.48 10.47 3.69
C LYS A 6 -46.00 9.04 3.36
N ASN A 7 -45.38 8.88 2.20
CA ASN A 7 -44.38 7.84 2.02
C ASN A 7 -43.05 8.59 2.08
N GLY A 8 -42.42 8.58 3.25
CA GLY A 8 -41.07 9.09 3.42
C GLY A 8 -40.09 8.17 2.67
N PRO A 9 -38.96 8.69 2.19
CA PRO A 9 -37.93 7.84 1.60
C PRO A 9 -37.38 6.91 2.69
N GLU A 10 -37.55 5.59 2.50
CA GLU A 10 -36.73 4.60 3.18
C GLU A 10 -35.29 4.81 2.72
N TRP A 11 -34.47 5.39 3.61
CA TRP A 11 -33.05 5.57 3.39
C TRP A 11 -32.32 4.23 3.50
N PRO A 12 -31.25 3.98 2.71
CA PRO A 12 -30.47 2.75 2.80
C PRO A 12 -29.60 2.80 4.06
N HIS A 13 -30.11 2.29 5.16
CA HIS A 13 -29.40 2.22 6.45
C HIS A 13 -28.18 1.27 6.45
N ASN A 14 -27.90 0.56 5.35
CA ASN A 14 -26.82 -0.42 5.29
C ASN A 14 -25.49 0.12 4.74
N GLU A 15 -25.51 1.21 3.96
CA GLU A 15 -24.30 1.76 3.35
C GLU A 15 -23.50 2.68 4.28
N SER A 16 -24.18 3.42 5.16
CA SER A 16 -23.51 4.22 6.18
C SER A 16 -22.84 3.32 7.21
N SER A 17 -23.56 2.32 7.73
CA SER A 17 -23.06 1.37 8.74
C SER A 17 -21.77 0.67 8.32
N THR A 18 -21.67 0.24 7.06
CA THR A 18 -20.47 -0.40 6.48
C THR A 18 -19.31 0.56 6.24
N SER A 19 -19.56 1.85 6.02
CA SER A 19 -18.49 2.85 5.81
C SER A 19 -17.90 3.28 7.13
N TRP A 20 -18.75 3.56 8.12
CA TRP A 20 -18.31 3.86 9.48
C TRP A 20 -17.52 2.69 10.09
N LEU A 21 -17.98 1.43 9.89
CA LEU A 21 -17.21 0.25 10.32
C LEU A 21 -15.87 0.15 9.59
N SER A 22 -15.84 0.37 8.27
CA SER A 22 -14.60 0.27 7.50
C SER A 22 -13.57 1.30 7.94
N TRP A 23 -13.97 2.57 8.14
CA TRP A 23 -13.07 3.62 8.61
C TRP A 23 -12.63 3.44 10.07
N SER A 24 -13.50 2.93 10.95
CA SER A 24 -13.12 2.61 12.34
C SER A 24 -12.14 1.44 12.38
N ILE A 25 -12.37 0.39 11.58
CA ILE A 25 -11.47 -0.76 11.44
C ILE A 25 -10.13 -0.32 10.85
N ILE A 26 -10.11 0.55 9.84
CA ILE A 26 -8.87 1.11 9.28
C ILE A 26 -8.11 1.90 10.35
N GLY A 27 -8.80 2.77 11.08
CA GLY A 27 -8.18 3.58 12.13
C GLY A 27 -7.66 2.76 13.31
N GLU A 28 -8.33 1.67 13.67
CA GLU A 28 -7.90 0.73 14.72
C GLU A 28 -6.77 -0.18 14.24
N TYR A 29 -6.83 -0.64 12.99
CA TYR A 29 -5.78 -1.46 12.39
C TYR A 29 -4.48 -0.66 12.19
N ILE A 30 -4.58 0.59 11.71
CA ILE A 30 -3.43 1.51 11.59
C ILE A 30 -2.86 1.83 12.99
N ARG A 31 -3.71 2.10 13.99
CA ARG A 31 -3.24 2.32 15.37
C ARG A 31 -2.56 1.08 15.94
N SER A 32 -3.14 -0.11 15.75
CA SER A 32 -2.50 -1.38 16.12
C SER A 32 -1.19 -1.61 15.39
N LEU A 33 -1.06 -1.12 14.15
CA LEU A 33 0.15 -1.21 13.36
C LEU A 33 1.27 -0.32 13.87
N ILE A 34 0.93 0.91 14.24
CA ILE A 34 1.84 1.86 14.85
C ILE A 34 2.33 1.32 16.21
N ASP A 35 1.42 0.80 17.02
CA ASP A 35 1.71 0.26 18.36
C ASP A 35 2.52 -1.04 18.32
N ARG A 36 2.43 -1.80 17.20
CA ARG A 36 3.21 -3.03 16.93
C ARG A 36 4.37 -2.83 15.98
N SER A 37 4.72 -1.60 15.61
CA SER A 37 5.80 -1.34 14.66
C SER A 37 7.07 -2.05 15.13
N ALA A 38 7.48 -3.04 14.33
CA ALA A 38 8.52 -3.97 14.73
C ALA A 38 9.86 -3.25 14.90
N ILE A 39 10.02 -2.11 14.22
CA ILE A 39 11.17 -1.23 14.30
C ILE A 39 11.27 -0.61 15.70
N LEU A 40 10.20 0.00 16.22
CA LEU A 40 10.21 0.67 17.52
C LEU A 40 10.40 -0.33 18.68
N ALA A 41 9.73 -1.48 18.60
CA ALA A 41 9.92 -2.56 19.56
C ALA A 41 11.39 -3.02 19.60
N ARG A 42 12.02 -3.24 18.43
CA ARG A 42 13.43 -3.66 18.35
C ARG A 42 14.41 -2.56 18.75
N ILE A 43 14.15 -1.29 18.44
CA ILE A 43 14.98 -0.17 18.89
C ILE A 43 14.97 -0.06 20.42
N LYS A 44 13.79 -0.16 21.04
CA LYS A 44 13.63 -0.11 22.51
C LYS A 44 14.33 -1.29 23.18
N ASP A 45 14.23 -2.47 22.58
CA ASP A 45 14.86 -3.71 23.04
C ASP A 45 16.40 -3.73 22.82
N LYS A 46 16.92 -2.86 21.94
CA LYS A 46 18.35 -2.63 21.71
C LYS A 46 18.99 -1.73 22.78
N PHE A 47 18.18 -0.96 23.53
CA PHE A 47 18.66 0.01 24.52
C PHE A 47 18.75 -0.53 25.96
N SER A 48 18.46 -1.82 26.21
CA SER A 48 18.49 -2.43 27.56
C SER A 48 19.62 -3.47 27.74
N PRO A 49 20.47 -3.43 28.80
CA PRO A 49 21.64 -4.33 28.99
C PRO A 49 21.37 -5.54 29.93
N PRO A 50 22.27 -6.58 30.06
CA PRO A 50 23.65 -6.71 29.55
C PRO A 50 24.10 -8.03 28.81
N CYS A 51 23.27 -9.02 28.47
CA CYS A 51 23.73 -10.31 27.87
C CYS A 51 23.48 -10.52 26.35
N ARG A 52 23.53 -9.46 25.53
CA ARG A 52 23.02 -9.51 24.13
C ARG A 52 24.03 -9.28 23.00
N ILE A 53 25.29 -8.97 23.32
CA ILE A 53 26.31 -8.55 22.34
C ILE A 53 26.66 -9.67 21.35
N ARG A 54 26.78 -10.92 21.81
CA ARG A 54 27.08 -12.07 20.92
C ARG A 54 26.00 -12.27 19.84
N ARG A 55 24.72 -12.11 20.20
CA ARG A 55 23.61 -12.21 19.23
C ARG A 55 23.58 -11.00 18.30
N GLN A 56 23.90 -9.81 18.80
CA GLN A 56 23.98 -8.59 18.00
C GLN A 56 25.08 -8.67 16.93
N ILE A 57 26.25 -9.23 17.26
CA ILE A 57 27.33 -9.40 16.28
C ILE A 57 26.92 -10.35 15.16
N ILE A 58 26.27 -11.47 15.51
CA ILE A 58 25.75 -12.42 14.51
C ILE A 58 24.69 -11.74 13.62
N ASP A 59 23.78 -10.97 14.21
CA ASP A 59 22.73 -10.25 13.47
C ASP A 59 23.30 -9.15 12.54
N SER A 60 24.35 -8.45 12.97
CA SER A 60 25.08 -7.49 12.15
C SER A 60 25.86 -8.17 11.01
N PHE A 61 26.52 -9.30 11.26
CA PHE A 61 27.20 -10.06 10.21
C PHE A 61 26.20 -10.59 9.16
N LEU A 62 25.05 -11.11 9.61
CA LEU A 62 23.98 -11.59 8.75
C LEU A 62 23.35 -10.43 7.94
N GLY A 63 23.21 -9.25 8.55
CA GLY A 63 22.76 -8.03 7.86
C GLY A 63 23.72 -7.55 6.77
N ILE A 64 25.03 -7.56 7.03
CA ILE A 64 26.06 -7.24 6.02
C ILE A 64 26.07 -8.27 4.89
N LEU A 65 25.94 -9.56 5.21
CA LEU A 65 25.85 -10.62 4.20
C LEU A 65 24.63 -10.42 3.29
N VAL A 66 23.47 -10.08 3.87
CA VAL A 66 22.25 -9.79 3.10
C VAL A 66 22.42 -8.54 2.24
N TRP A 67 23.06 -7.48 2.75
CA TRP A 67 23.40 -6.30 1.94
C TRP A 67 24.31 -6.66 0.75
N TYR A 68 25.34 -7.47 0.99
CA TYR A 68 26.24 -7.93 -0.07
C TYR A 68 25.49 -8.73 -1.14
N LEU A 69 24.59 -9.64 -0.74
CA LEU A 69 23.73 -10.38 -1.68
C LEU A 69 22.78 -9.46 -2.44
N LEU A 70 22.18 -8.46 -1.79
CA LEU A 70 21.30 -7.48 -2.43
C LEU A 70 22.01 -6.67 -3.53
N VAL A 71 23.25 -6.25 -3.27
CA VAL A 71 24.09 -5.56 -4.24
C VAL A 71 24.51 -6.51 -5.37
N MET A 72 24.86 -7.76 -5.04
CA MET A 72 25.26 -8.77 -6.04
C MET A 72 24.12 -9.12 -7.01
N MET A 73 22.88 -9.16 -6.52
CA MET A 73 21.70 -9.43 -7.35
C MET A 73 21.22 -8.20 -8.13
N ASP A 74 21.92 -7.07 -7.97
CA ASP A 74 21.53 -5.77 -8.53
C ASP A 74 20.03 -5.53 -8.29
N LEU A 75 19.59 -5.71 -7.03
CA LEU A 75 18.16 -5.58 -6.68
C LEU A 75 17.73 -4.10 -6.63
N PHE A 76 18.69 -3.17 -6.59
CA PHE A 76 18.42 -1.73 -6.58
C PHE A 76 19.12 -0.97 -7.71
N PRO A 77 18.85 -1.28 -9.00
CA PRO A 77 19.37 -0.48 -10.09
C PRO A 77 18.95 0.97 -9.93
N PRO A 78 19.83 1.92 -10.24
CA PRO A 78 19.50 3.34 -10.19
C PRO A 78 18.27 3.67 -11.05
N ASP A 79 17.97 2.83 -12.04
CA ASP A 79 16.87 3.00 -12.98
C ASP A 79 15.53 2.39 -12.54
N ILE A 80 15.42 1.74 -11.37
CA ILE A 80 14.15 1.11 -10.95
C ILE A 80 13.00 2.12 -10.97
N PHE A 81 13.21 3.31 -10.42
CA PHE A 81 12.17 4.33 -10.37
C PHE A 81 11.82 4.86 -11.77
N SER A 82 12.79 4.89 -12.68
CA SER A 82 12.58 5.25 -14.08
C SER A 82 11.73 4.20 -14.79
N VAL A 83 12.09 2.92 -14.67
CA VAL A 83 11.33 1.79 -15.23
C VAL A 83 9.92 1.71 -14.63
N LEU A 84 9.79 1.95 -13.33
CA LEU A 84 8.50 1.97 -12.64
C LEU A 84 7.61 3.11 -13.14
N THR A 85 8.16 4.30 -13.34
CA THR A 85 7.41 5.43 -13.89
C THR A 85 6.98 5.16 -15.34
N PHE A 86 7.89 4.58 -16.15
CA PHE A 86 7.60 4.21 -17.53
C PHE A 86 6.50 3.13 -17.63
N THR A 87 6.56 2.11 -16.76
CA THR A 87 5.52 1.06 -16.72
C THR A 87 4.17 1.64 -16.31
N LEU A 88 4.13 2.57 -15.35
CA LEU A 88 2.88 3.24 -14.97
C LEU A 88 2.25 4.03 -16.12
N ILE A 89 3.05 4.82 -16.84
CA ILE A 89 2.58 5.57 -18.02
C ILE A 89 2.05 4.63 -19.10
N SER A 90 2.74 3.51 -19.32
CA SER A 90 2.33 2.52 -20.33
C SER A 90 0.99 1.86 -19.98
N ILE A 91 0.77 1.57 -18.70
CA ILE A 91 -0.50 1.00 -18.21
C ILE A 91 -1.62 2.04 -18.32
N GLU A 92 -1.37 3.30 -17.98
CA GLU A 92 -2.32 4.40 -18.12
C GLU A 92 -2.80 4.53 -19.58
N GLN A 93 -1.86 4.54 -20.52
CA GLN A 93 -2.14 4.59 -21.95
C GLN A 93 -2.95 3.38 -22.42
N LEU A 94 -2.63 2.17 -21.92
CA LEU A 94 -3.37 0.95 -22.26
C LEU A 94 -4.82 1.02 -21.78
N ILE A 95 -5.07 1.55 -20.58
CA ILE A 95 -6.43 1.69 -20.03
C ILE A 95 -7.24 2.69 -20.82
N ILE A 96 -6.65 3.84 -21.17
CA ILE A 96 -7.30 4.84 -22.03
C ILE A 96 -7.62 4.23 -23.40
N TRP A 97 -6.70 3.44 -23.95
CA TRP A 97 -6.88 2.77 -25.23
C TRP A 97 -8.04 1.75 -25.20
N ILE A 98 -8.15 0.94 -24.15
CA ILE A 98 -9.27 0.01 -23.94
C ILE A 98 -10.61 0.76 -23.76
N SER A 99 -10.57 1.96 -23.18
CA SER A 99 -11.76 2.81 -23.06
C SER A 99 -12.25 3.34 -24.42
N LEU A 100 -11.34 3.63 -25.36
CA LEU A 100 -11.65 4.15 -26.69
C LEU A 100 -12.04 3.05 -27.69
N TYR A 101 -11.38 1.89 -27.63
CA TYR A 101 -11.62 0.77 -28.53
C TYR A 101 -11.98 -0.46 -27.69
N PRO A 102 -13.28 -0.75 -27.48
CA PRO A 102 -13.68 -1.92 -26.70
C PRO A 102 -13.18 -3.16 -27.44
N ALA A 103 -12.11 -3.77 -26.91
CA ALA A 103 -11.29 -4.79 -27.56
C ALA A 103 -12.06 -6.12 -27.78
N GLY A 104 -13.12 -6.09 -28.57
CA GLY A 104 -14.03 -7.22 -28.79
C GLY A 104 -14.85 -7.64 -27.56
N LEU A 105 -14.61 -7.05 -26.37
CA LEU A 105 -15.47 -7.25 -25.21
C LEU A 105 -16.81 -6.54 -25.45
N LYS A 106 -17.89 -7.32 -25.52
CA LYS A 106 -19.28 -6.85 -25.60
C LYS A 106 -19.73 -6.26 -24.25
N LEU A 107 -19.05 -5.20 -23.82
CA LEU A 107 -19.37 -4.43 -22.62
C LEU A 107 -20.19 -3.19 -22.99
N ASN A 108 -21.10 -2.81 -22.09
CA ASN A 108 -21.88 -1.60 -22.22
C ASN A 108 -20.95 -0.37 -22.13
N SER A 109 -21.11 0.61 -23.03
CA SER A 109 -20.32 1.85 -23.06
C SER A 109 -20.15 2.54 -21.67
N PRO A 110 -21.21 2.71 -20.85
CA PRO A 110 -21.09 3.27 -19.50
C PRO A 110 -20.24 2.42 -18.54
N LEU A 111 -20.28 1.09 -18.65
CA LEU A 111 -19.51 0.20 -17.77
C LEU A 111 -18.02 0.26 -18.09
N ASN A 112 -17.65 0.31 -19.38
CA ASN A 112 -16.26 0.45 -19.79
C ASN A 112 -15.65 1.76 -19.29
N SER A 113 -16.39 2.88 -19.40
CA SER A 113 -15.94 4.18 -18.91
C SER A 113 -15.84 4.24 -17.39
N ALA A 114 -16.76 3.62 -16.66
CA ALA A 114 -16.69 3.56 -15.20
C ALA A 114 -15.46 2.75 -14.73
N LEU A 115 -15.20 1.60 -15.36
CA LEU A 115 -14.09 0.71 -15.02
C LEU A 115 -12.73 1.30 -15.41
N SER A 116 -12.63 2.04 -16.53
CA SER A 116 -11.39 2.74 -16.91
C SER A 116 -11.05 3.85 -15.90
N ASN A 117 -12.03 4.66 -15.49
CA ASN A 117 -11.83 5.68 -14.45
C ASN A 117 -11.40 5.08 -13.10
N PHE A 118 -11.97 3.93 -12.72
CA PHE A 118 -11.59 3.21 -11.50
C PHE A 118 -10.11 2.79 -11.50
N PHE A 119 -9.64 2.17 -12.59
CA PHE A 119 -8.24 1.72 -12.68
C PHE A 119 -7.25 2.89 -12.81
N LEU A 120 -7.60 3.94 -13.55
CA LEU A 120 -6.78 5.15 -13.65
C LEU A 120 -6.59 5.81 -12.28
N TYR A 121 -7.66 5.93 -11.50
CA TYR A 121 -7.57 6.46 -10.14
C TYR A 121 -6.66 5.61 -9.24
N HIS A 122 -6.73 4.27 -9.38
CA HIS A 122 -5.87 3.37 -8.61
C HIS A 122 -4.39 3.52 -8.96
N ILE A 123 -4.05 3.66 -10.25
CA ILE A 123 -2.67 3.89 -10.70
C ILE A 123 -2.12 5.21 -10.16
N TYR A 124 -2.93 6.27 -10.18
CA TYR A 124 -2.54 7.56 -9.62
C TYR A 124 -2.24 7.50 -8.12
N LEU A 125 -3.08 6.80 -7.35
CA LEU A 125 -2.83 6.54 -5.93
C LEU A 125 -1.54 5.74 -5.72
N TRP A 126 -1.30 4.72 -6.54
CA TRP A 126 -0.12 3.88 -6.44
C TRP A 126 1.17 4.65 -6.78
N GLN A 127 1.12 5.51 -7.80
CA GLN A 127 2.23 6.40 -8.16
C GLN A 127 2.58 7.35 -7.00
N THR A 128 1.57 7.96 -6.38
CA THR A 128 1.76 8.84 -5.22
C THR A 128 2.35 8.07 -4.03
N TYR A 129 1.83 6.87 -3.77
CA TYR A 129 2.32 6.00 -2.71
C TYR A 129 3.80 5.63 -2.93
N LEU A 130 4.17 5.20 -4.14
CA LEU A 130 5.56 4.88 -4.49
C LEU A 130 6.50 6.07 -4.40
N SER A 131 6.05 7.27 -4.74
CA SER A 131 6.87 8.48 -4.59
C SER A 131 7.15 8.83 -3.13
N VAL A 132 6.19 8.58 -2.24
CA VAL A 132 6.41 8.76 -0.80
C VAL A 132 7.29 7.63 -0.27
N LEU A 133 7.04 6.41 -0.72
CA LEU A 133 7.78 5.22 -0.35
C LEU A 133 9.24 5.32 -0.77
N SER A 134 9.54 5.85 -1.96
CA SER A 134 10.91 6.04 -2.45
C SER A 134 11.70 7.02 -1.58
N ALA A 135 11.05 8.08 -1.11
CA ALA A 135 11.66 9.05 -0.20
C ALA A 135 11.90 8.46 1.20
N TRP A 136 10.99 7.60 1.69
CA TRP A 136 11.08 6.99 3.03
C TRP A 136 11.96 5.74 3.09
N LEU A 137 11.91 4.88 2.07
CA LEU A 137 12.65 3.63 1.93
C LEU A 137 13.73 3.74 0.86
N GLY A 138 14.34 4.91 0.74
CA GLY A 138 15.48 5.10 -0.16
C GLY A 138 16.56 4.05 0.09
N PRO A 139 17.38 3.71 -0.92
CA PRO A 139 18.43 2.71 -0.79
C PRO A 139 19.38 2.99 0.37
N THR A 140 19.51 4.26 0.77
CA THR A 140 20.25 4.71 1.96
C THR A 140 19.66 4.20 3.27
N VAL A 141 18.33 4.25 3.46
CA VAL A 141 17.67 3.79 4.69
C VAL A 141 17.74 2.27 4.81
N LEU A 142 17.55 1.56 3.69
CA LEU A 142 17.71 0.11 3.65
C LEU A 142 19.17 -0.30 3.91
N ALA A 143 20.15 0.39 3.32
CA ALA A 143 21.57 0.17 3.60
C ALA A 143 21.90 0.37 5.09
N LEU A 144 21.45 1.48 5.67
CA LEU A 144 21.67 1.78 7.09
C LEU A 144 21.01 0.74 7.99
N SER A 145 19.82 0.26 7.64
CA SER A 145 19.13 -0.79 8.40
C SER A 145 19.90 -2.12 8.37
N CYS A 146 20.45 -2.51 7.21
CA CYS A 146 21.27 -3.72 7.08
C CYS A 146 22.58 -3.63 7.86
N VAL A 147 23.23 -2.45 7.88
CA VAL A 147 24.44 -2.21 8.66
C VAL A 147 24.16 -2.27 10.17
N MET A 148 22.99 -1.81 10.61
CA MET A 148 22.55 -1.96 12.01
C MET A 148 22.20 -3.41 12.39
N GLY A 149 21.81 -4.25 11.42
CA GLY A 149 21.63 -5.70 11.54
C GLY A 149 20.43 -6.25 10.77
N LEU A 150 20.41 -7.57 10.50
CA LEU A 150 19.31 -8.22 9.76
C LEU A 150 17.95 -7.98 10.43
N SER A 151 17.92 -7.96 11.75
CA SER A 151 16.70 -7.71 12.53
C SER A 151 16.08 -6.34 12.27
N MET A 152 16.90 -5.31 12.02
CA MET A 152 16.43 -3.97 11.69
C MET A 152 15.91 -3.91 10.26
N PHE A 153 16.61 -4.57 9.32
CA PHE A 153 16.15 -4.71 7.94
C PHE A 153 14.78 -5.44 7.85
N LEU A 154 14.62 -6.56 8.57
CA LEU A 154 13.35 -7.28 8.61
C LEU A 154 12.23 -6.46 9.26
N ALA A 155 12.55 -5.61 10.23
CA ALA A 155 11.58 -4.71 10.82
C ALA A 155 11.14 -3.62 9.84
N THR A 156 12.06 -3.01 9.09
CA THR A 156 11.72 -2.07 8.01
C THR A 156 10.90 -2.74 6.91
N LEU A 157 11.21 -3.98 6.56
CA LEU A 157 10.45 -4.75 5.57
C LEU A 157 9.05 -5.09 6.06
N SER A 158 8.91 -5.46 7.34
CA SER A 158 7.62 -5.72 7.98
C SER A 158 6.72 -4.48 7.96
N ASP A 159 7.26 -3.31 8.28
CA ASP A 159 6.51 -2.06 8.26
C ASP A 159 6.11 -1.68 6.81
N LEU A 160 6.97 -1.92 5.82
CA LEU A 160 6.65 -1.78 4.40
C LEU A 160 5.49 -2.71 3.96
N ILE A 161 5.57 -4.00 4.28
CA ILE A 161 4.53 -4.99 3.95
C ILE A 161 3.20 -4.58 4.59
N SER A 162 3.25 -4.04 5.80
CA SER A 162 2.06 -3.58 6.50
C SER A 162 1.40 -2.39 5.82
N LEU A 163 2.18 -1.39 5.40
CA LEU A 163 1.67 -0.26 4.62
C LEU A 163 1.10 -0.72 3.26
N LEU A 164 1.74 -1.67 2.59
CA LEU A 164 1.23 -2.29 1.37
C LEU A 164 -0.11 -3.02 1.61
N THR A 165 -0.23 -3.70 2.74
CA THR A 165 -1.46 -4.41 3.14
C THR A 165 -2.60 -3.41 3.36
N VAL A 166 -2.33 -2.27 4.00
CA VAL A 166 -3.30 -1.17 4.16
C VAL A 166 -3.73 -0.63 2.79
N HIS A 167 -2.80 -0.46 1.85
CA HIS A 167 -3.12 -0.05 0.48
C HIS A 167 -4.05 -1.05 -0.22
N MET A 168 -3.76 -2.35 -0.14
CA MET A 168 -4.63 -3.41 -0.70
C MET A 168 -6.02 -3.45 -0.04
N PHE A 169 -6.09 -3.23 1.27
CA PHE A 169 -7.36 -3.16 1.98
C PHE A 169 -8.18 -1.93 1.58
N CYS A 170 -7.54 -0.76 1.45
CA CYS A 170 -8.18 0.45 0.95
C CYS A 170 -8.78 0.23 -0.44
N PHE A 171 -8.04 -0.45 -1.32
CA PHE A 171 -8.52 -0.85 -2.64
C PHE A 171 -9.76 -1.75 -2.57
N HIS A 172 -9.78 -2.73 -1.68
CA HIS A 172 -10.94 -3.61 -1.50
C HIS A 172 -12.18 -2.83 -1.05
N VAL A 173 -12.05 -1.90 -0.11
CA VAL A 173 -13.15 -1.04 0.33
C VAL A 173 -13.63 -0.15 -0.82
N TYR A 174 -12.70 0.46 -1.56
CA TYR A 174 -13.03 1.31 -2.70
C TYR A 174 -13.77 0.54 -3.81
N SER A 175 -13.36 -0.69 -4.12
CA SER A 175 -14.03 -1.53 -5.13
C SER A 175 -15.43 -1.95 -4.71
N THR A 176 -15.64 -2.32 -3.43
CA THR A 176 -16.99 -2.64 -2.94
C THR A 176 -17.93 -1.44 -3.03
N ARG A 177 -17.46 -0.22 -2.76
CA ARG A 177 -18.24 1.02 -2.92
C ARG A 177 -18.56 1.31 -4.37
N PHE A 178 -17.58 1.13 -5.26
CA PHE A 178 -17.78 1.31 -6.69
C PHE A 178 -18.86 0.36 -7.24
N VAL A 179 -18.85 -0.91 -6.83
CA VAL A 179 -19.85 -1.90 -7.26
C VAL A 179 -21.25 -1.60 -6.72
N VAL A 180 -21.38 -1.04 -5.52
CA VAL A 180 -22.69 -0.66 -4.95
C VAL A 180 -23.29 0.58 -5.63
N LEU A 181 -22.44 1.47 -6.16
CA LEU A 181 -22.86 2.71 -6.83
C LEU A 181 -23.21 2.53 -8.32
N LEU A 182 -22.95 1.35 -8.89
CA LEU A 182 -23.05 1.06 -10.33
C LEU A 182 -24.26 0.17 -10.63
#